data_AF-A0A6C0CWN4-F1
#
_entry.id   AF-A0A6C0CWN4-F1
#
_cell.length_a   1.000
_cell.length_b   1.000
_cell.length_c   1.000
_cell.angle_alpha   90.00
_cell.angle_beta   90.00
_cell.angle_gamma   90.00
#
_symmetry.space_group_name_H-M   'P 1'
#
loop_
_entity.id
_entity.type
_entity.pdbx_description
1 polymer ?
#
loop_
_entity_poly.entity_id
_entity_poly.type
_entity_poly.pdbx_seq_one_letter_code
_entity_poly.pdbx_strand_id
1 'polypeptide(L)'
;MTPFFVHVFHILFVGGLFLYVGTQRTSIPEFMYRILFALGLIIFLYHAYRTYSKVSQGKNPWVNLIHMFIVAPVLLVIGTYGKTTPRYLFEILLMLGISAAGYHAYYMFV
;
A
#
# COMPACT_ATOMS: atom_id res chain seq x y z
N MET A 1 4.35 -20.30 4.07
CA MET A 1 2.96 -19.90 4.42
C MET A 1 3.04 -18.52 5.05
N THR A 2 2.45 -17.51 4.43
CA THR A 2 2.21 -16.23 5.10
C THR A 2 1.19 -16.46 6.21
N PRO A 3 1.38 -15.88 7.41
CA PRO A 3 0.41 -16.06 8.49
C PRO A 3 -0.97 -15.57 8.05
N PHE A 4 -2.03 -16.30 8.41
CA PHE A 4 -3.44 -15.93 8.17
C PHE A 4 -3.72 -14.45 8.50
N PHE A 5 -3.16 -13.96 9.60
CA PHE A 5 -3.28 -12.58 10.05
C PHE A 5 -2.78 -11.54 9.04
N VAL A 6 -1.77 -11.86 8.22
CA VAL A 6 -1.28 -10.95 7.17
C VAL A 6 -2.34 -10.74 6.10
N HIS A 7 -3.09 -11.79 5.73
CA HIS A 7 -4.16 -11.68 4.74
C HIS A 7 -5.31 -10.85 5.27
N VAL A 8 -5.79 -11.14 6.49
CA VAL A 8 -6.85 -10.36 7.14
C VAL A 8 -6.46 -8.89 7.29
N PHE A 9 -5.21 -8.62 7.67
CA PHE A 9 -4.70 -7.25 7.78
C PHE A 9 -4.78 -6.50 6.45
N HIS A 10 -4.34 -7.11 5.35
CA HIS A 10 -4.38 -6.46 4.04
C HIS A 10 -5.79 -6.30 3.49
N ILE A 11 -6.69 -7.25 3.76
CA ILE A 11 -8.08 -7.15 3.29
C ILE A 11 -8.81 -6.03 4.03
N LEU A 12 -8.79 -6.06 5.36
CA LEU A 12 -9.61 -5.15 6.17
C LEU A 12 -8.98 -3.76 6.31
N PHE A 13 -7.69 -3.68 6.60
CA PHE A 13 -7.04 -2.40 6.92
C PHE A 13 -6.41 -1.76 5.68
N VAL A 14 -5.56 -2.47 4.94
CA VAL A 14 -4.88 -1.89 3.76
C VAL A 14 -5.88 -1.65 2.63
N GLY A 15 -6.65 -2.67 2.27
CA GLY A 15 -7.72 -2.59 1.29
C GLY A 15 -8.76 -1.55 1.68
N GLY A 16 -9.28 -1.62 2.92
CA GLY A 16 -10.24 -0.65 3.44
C GLY A 16 -9.76 0.80 3.37
N LEU A 17 -8.53 1.08 3.83
CA LEU A 17 -7.93 2.42 3.76
C LEU A 17 -7.79 2.90 2.30
N PHE A 18 -7.29 2.05 1.41
CA PHE A 18 -7.03 2.43 0.01
C PHE A 18 -8.33 2.64 -0.76
N LEU A 19 -9.35 1.81 -0.52
CA LEU A 19 -10.69 1.99 -1.09
C LEU A 19 -11.34 3.28 -0.58
N TYR A 20 -11.25 3.56 0.72
CA TYR A 20 -11.77 4.78 1.32
C TYR A 20 -11.11 6.04 0.71
N VAL A 21 -9.78 6.11 0.72
CA VAL A 21 -9.05 7.28 0.18
C VAL A 21 -9.25 7.38 -1.33
N GLY A 22 -9.20 6.27 -2.05
CA GLY A 22 -9.37 6.24 -3.50
C GLY A 22 -10.75 6.71 -3.96
N THR A 23 -11.81 6.40 -3.21
CA THR A 23 -13.19 6.83 -3.53
C THR A 23 -13.45 8.28 -3.11
N GLN A 24 -13.07 8.65 -1.89
CA GLN A 24 -13.31 9.97 -1.32
C GLN A 24 -12.39 11.06 -1.87
N ARG A 25 -11.21 10.69 -2.40
CA ARG A 25 -10.27 11.60 -3.07
C ARG A 25 -9.93 12.81 -2.20
N THR A 26 -10.22 14.02 -2.69
CA THR A 26 -9.92 15.29 -2.00
C THR A 26 -10.85 15.59 -0.82
N SER A 27 -11.90 14.80 -0.63
CA SER A 27 -12.89 14.96 0.45
C SER A 27 -12.48 14.29 1.76
N ILE A 28 -11.33 13.61 1.82
CA ILE A 28 -10.82 13.04 3.07
C ILE A 28 -10.39 14.14 4.06
N PRO A 29 -10.43 13.88 5.38
CA PRO A 29 -9.90 14.80 6.39
C PRO A 29 -8.43 15.13 6.15
N GLU A 30 -8.01 16.38 6.39
CA GLU A 30 -6.65 16.83 6.05
C GLU A 30 -5.54 16.09 6.80
N PHE A 31 -5.81 15.62 8.02
CA PHE A 31 -4.82 14.81 8.76
C PHE A 31 -4.51 13.48 8.05
N MET A 32 -5.40 12.97 7.21
CA MET A 32 -5.22 11.72 6.49
C MET A 32 -4.04 11.79 5.52
N TYR A 33 -3.79 12.94 4.88
CA TYR A 33 -2.62 13.10 3.99
C TYR A 33 -1.30 12.91 4.75
N ARG A 34 -1.21 13.42 5.99
CA ARG A 34 -0.04 13.21 6.87
C ARG A 34 0.13 11.74 7.25
N ILE A 35 -0.98 11.05 7.51
CA ILE A 35 -0.97 9.60 7.76
C ILE A 35 -0.48 8.84 6.51
N LEU A 36 -0.99 9.16 5.33
CA LEU A 36 -0.58 8.52 4.07
C LEU A 36 0.91 8.74 3.78
N PHE A 37 1.42 9.96 4.00
CA PHE A 37 2.85 10.24 3.86
C PHE A 37 3.69 9.40 4.82
N ALA A 38 3.34 9.40 6.12
CA ALA A 38 4.04 8.63 7.13
C ALA A 38 4.02 7.11 6.83
N LEU A 39 2.85 6.59 6.42
CA LEU A 39 2.71 5.19 6.00
C LEU A 39 3.58 4.88 4.78
N GLY A 40 3.58 5.75 3.77
CA GLY A 40 4.42 5.60 2.58
C GLY A 40 5.91 5.49 2.94
N LEU A 41 6.39 6.34 3.86
CA LEU A 41 7.76 6.32 4.34
C LEU A 41 8.09 5.03 5.11
N ILE A 42 7.22 4.62 6.04
CA ILE A 42 7.40 3.38 6.82
C ILE A 42 7.42 2.16 5.89
N ILE A 43 6.49 2.07 4.94
CA ILE A 43 6.40 0.98 3.97
C ILE A 43 7.68 0.95 3.12
N PHE A 44 8.13 2.10 2.60
CA PHE A 44 9.35 2.17 1.81
C PHE A 44 10.56 1.62 2.59
N LEU A 45 10.81 2.13 3.80
CA LEU A 45 11.96 1.75 4.61
C LEU A 45 11.92 0.27 5.01
N TYR A 46 10.75 -0.21 5.47
CA TYR A 46 10.58 -1.61 5.86
C TYR A 46 10.80 -2.54 4.67
N HIS A 47 10.20 -2.25 3.52
CA HIS A 47 10.33 -3.11 2.35
C HIS A 47 11.70 -2.98 1.65
N ALA A 48 12.40 -1.85 1.77
CA ALA A 48 13.79 -1.72 1.35
C ALA A 48 14.70 -2.65 2.16
N TYR A 49 14.60 -2.61 3.50
CA TYR A 49 15.35 -3.51 4.38
C TYR A 49 15.05 -4.98 4.09
N ARG A 50 13.77 -5.34 3.94
CA ARG A 50 13.35 -6.72 3.64
C ARG A 50 13.79 -7.18 2.25
N THR A 51 13.83 -6.27 1.27
CA THR A 51 14.38 -6.54 -0.07
C THR A 51 15.85 -6.91 0.04
N TYR A 52 16.65 -6.07 0.69
CA TYR A 52 18.07 -6.33 0.92
C TYR A 52 18.28 -7.69 1.59
N SER A 53 17.59 -7.94 2.72
CA SER A 53 17.71 -9.21 3.45
C SER A 53 17.38 -10.44 2.59
N LYS A 54 16.34 -10.38 1.75
CA LYS A 54 15.96 -11.49 0.87
C LYS A 54 16.98 -11.72 -0.24
N VAL A 55 17.44 -10.65 -0.90
CA VAL A 55 18.43 -10.73 -1.98
C VAL A 55 19.74 -11.32 -1.46
N SER A 56 20.21 -10.87 -0.29
CA SER A 56 21.43 -11.41 0.34
C SER A 56 21.32 -12.89 0.73
N GLN A 57 20.10 -13.44 0.79
CA GLN A 57 19.83 -14.86 1.05
C GLN A 57 19.47 -15.66 -0.22
N GLY A 58 19.57 -15.06 -1.41
CA GLY A 58 19.16 -15.71 -2.67
C GLY A 58 17.64 -15.93 -2.79
N LYS A 59 16.82 -15.21 -2.02
CA LYS A 59 15.36 -15.36 -2.00
C LYS A 59 14.68 -14.30 -2.86
N ASN A 60 13.51 -14.64 -3.41
CA ASN A 60 12.72 -13.74 -4.26
C ASN A 60 12.13 -12.55 -3.45
N PRO A 61 12.49 -11.29 -3.76
CA PRO A 61 11.99 -10.09 -3.08
C PRO A 61 10.75 -9.47 -3.74
N TRP A 62 10.12 -10.11 -4.74
CA TRP A 62 9.10 -9.52 -5.61
C TRP A 62 8.02 -8.70 -4.90
N VAL A 63 7.38 -9.26 -3.88
CA VAL A 63 6.34 -8.54 -3.11
C VAL A 63 6.89 -7.29 -2.43
N ASN A 64 8.14 -7.33 -1.96
CA ASN A 64 8.80 -6.17 -1.36
C ASN A 64 9.09 -5.06 -2.39
N LEU A 65 9.47 -5.44 -3.61
CA LEU A 65 9.68 -4.49 -4.70
C LEU A 65 8.38 -3.78 -5.10
N ILE A 66 7.24 -4.49 -5.16
CA ILE A 66 5.93 -3.87 -5.42
C ILE A 66 5.62 -2.80 -4.36
N HIS A 67 5.82 -3.11 -3.08
CA HIS A 67 5.57 -2.14 -2.02
C HIS A 67 6.47 -0.92 -2.11
N MET A 68 7.74 -1.12 -2.46
CA MET A 68 8.75 -0.06 -2.52
C MET A 68 8.59 0.85 -3.75
N PHE A 69 8.24 0.29 -4.91
CA PHE A 69 8.22 1.03 -6.18
C PHE A 69 6.82 1.43 -6.67
N ILE A 70 5.76 0.87 -6.08
CA ILE A 70 4.38 1.20 -6.49
C ILE A 70 3.60 1.73 -5.29
N VAL A 71 3.46 0.93 -4.22
CA VAL A 71 2.58 1.31 -3.10
C VAL A 71 3.11 2.54 -2.35
N ALA A 72 4.37 2.52 -1.92
CA ALA A 72 4.95 3.63 -1.17
C ALA A 72 5.00 4.95 -1.98
N PRO A 73 5.44 4.97 -3.25
CA PRO A 73 5.43 6.19 -4.06
C PRO A 73 4.03 6.80 -4.20
N VAL A 74 3.00 5.99 -4.44
CA VAL A 74 1.62 6.49 -4.53
C VAL A 74 1.20 7.16 -3.22
N LEU A 75 1.45 6.51 -2.07
CA LEU A 75 1.12 7.07 -0.76
C LEU A 75 1.88 8.35 -0.44
N LEU A 76 3.19 8.37 -0.74
CA LEU A 76 4.04 9.54 -0.52
C LEU A 76 3.55 10.73 -1.37
N VAL A 77 3.27 10.52 -2.66
CA VAL A 77 2.81 11.59 -3.55
C VAL A 77 1.44 12.12 -3.09
N ILE A 78 0.47 11.25 -2.80
CA ILE A 78 -0.84 11.68 -2.28
C ILE A 78 -0.67 12.46 -0.96
N GLY A 79 0.19 11.97 -0.06
CA GLY A 79 0.46 12.61 1.22
C GLY A 79 1.15 13.98 1.09
N THR A 80 2.02 14.17 0.09
CA THR A 80 2.73 15.42 -0.17
C THR A 80 1.87 16.47 -0.86
N TYR A 81 1.15 16.09 -1.93
CA TYR A 81 0.35 17.04 -2.71
C TYR A 81 -1.02 17.34 -2.08
N GLY A 82 -1.51 16.46 -1.20
CA GLY A 82 -2.74 16.68 -0.46
C GLY A 82 -3.93 16.89 -1.40
N LYS A 83 -4.65 17.99 -1.21
CA LYS A 83 -5.81 18.38 -2.04
C LYS A 83 -5.46 18.72 -3.50
N THR A 84 -4.19 18.92 -3.84
CA THR A 84 -3.73 19.18 -5.22
C THR A 84 -3.32 17.91 -5.96
N THR A 85 -3.42 16.75 -5.31
CA THR A 85 -3.12 15.44 -5.91
C THR A 85 -3.98 15.23 -7.17
N PRO A 86 -3.37 14.87 -8.32
CA PRO A 86 -4.11 14.59 -9.53
C PRO A 86 -5.00 13.34 -9.36
N ARG A 87 -6.18 13.37 -9.97
CA ARG A 87 -7.23 12.34 -9.83
C ARG A 87 -6.72 10.92 -10.07
N TYR A 88 -5.85 10.72 -11.06
CA TYR A 88 -5.38 9.39 -11.44
C TYR A 88 -4.61 8.69 -10.30
N LEU A 89 -3.96 9.42 -9.38
CA LEU A 89 -3.27 8.79 -8.25
C LEU A 89 -4.23 8.19 -7.23
N PHE A 90 -5.39 8.83 -7.01
CA PHE A 90 -6.45 8.25 -6.18
C PHE A 90 -7.07 7.02 -6.85
N GLU A 91 -7.21 7.03 -8.17
CA GLU A 91 -7.71 5.87 -8.93
C GLU A 91 -6.70 4.72 -8.93
N ILE A 92 -5.40 5.01 -9.02
CA ILE A 92 -4.33 4.01 -8.81
C ILE A 92 -4.41 3.45 -7.39
N LEU A 93 -4.57 4.30 -6.36
CA LEU A 93 -4.71 3.83 -4.98
C LEU A 93 -5.95 2.94 -4.81
N LEU A 94 -7.07 3.29 -5.44
CA LEU A 94 -8.29 2.49 -5.47
C LEU A 94 -8.03 1.10 -6.09
N MET A 95 -7.37 1.06 -7.24
CA MET A 95 -6.99 -0.18 -7.91
C MET A 95 -6.07 -1.03 -7.04
N LEU A 96 -5.08 -0.42 -6.38
CA LEU A 96 -4.19 -1.11 -5.44
C LEU A 96 -4.97 -1.68 -4.24
N GLY A 97 -6.00 -0.99 -3.76
CA GLY A 97 -6.90 -1.50 -2.71
C GLY A 97 -7.64 -2.76 -3.13
N ILE A 98 -8.21 -2.77 -4.34
CA ILE A 98 -8.87 -3.95 -4.93
C ILE A 98 -7.87 -5.08 -5.14
N SER A 99 -6.69 -4.79 -5.71
CA SER A 99 -5.64 -5.79 -5.92
C SER A 99 -5.15 -6.39 -4.61
N ALA A 100 -4.94 -5.59 -3.56
CA ALA A 100 -4.54 -6.08 -2.25
C ALA A 100 -5.62 -6.99 -1.64
N ALA A 101 -6.88 -6.56 -1.61
CA ALA A 101 -7.98 -7.36 -1.08
C ALA A 101 -8.15 -8.66 -1.87
N GLY A 102 -8.16 -8.59 -3.21
CA GLY A 102 -8.33 -9.75 -4.08
C GLY A 102 -7.17 -10.76 -3.99
N TYR A 103 -5.92 -10.28 -4.04
CA TYR A 103 -4.73 -11.11 -3.87
C TYR A 103 -4.77 -11.85 -2.53
N HIS A 104 -5.03 -11.12 -1.45
CA HIS A 104 -5.02 -11.73 -0.12
C HIS A 104 -6.22 -12.63 0.14
N ALA A 105 -7.39 -12.35 -0.44
CA ALA A 105 -8.54 -13.23 -0.39
C ALA A 105 -8.27 -14.55 -1.13
N TYR A 106 -7.68 -14.50 -2.33
CA TYR A 106 -7.33 -15.71 -3.09
C TYR A 106 -6.39 -16.62 -2.30
N TYR A 107 -5.27 -16.08 -1.80
CA TYR A 107 -4.29 -16.85 -1.01
C TYR A 107 -4.73 -17.19 0.42
N MET A 108 -5.93 -16.77 0.84
CA MET A 108 -6.51 -17.21 2.12
C MET A 108 -7.08 -18.63 2.01
N PHE A 109 -7.48 -19.04 0.81
CA PHE A 109 -8.18 -20.31 0.55
C PHE A 109 -7.40 -21.29 -0.33
N VAL A 110 -6.22 -20.89 -0.84
CA VAL A 110 -5.32 -21.69 -1.67
C VAL A 110 -3.96 -21.81 -1.00
#